data_AF-A0A5D0J4T9-F1
#
_entry.id   AF-A0A5D0J4T9-F1
#
_cell.length_a   1.000
_cell.length_b   1.000
_cell.length_c   1.000
_cell.angle_alpha   90.00
_cell.angle_beta   90.00
_cell.angle_gamma   90.00
#
_symmetry.space_group_name_H-M   'P 1'
#
loop_
_entity.id
_entity.type
_entity.pdbx_description
1 polymer ?
#
loop_
_entity_poly.entity_id
_entity_poly.type
_entity_poly.pdbx_seq_one_letter_code
_entity_poly.pdbx_strand_id
1 'polypeptide(L)'
;MSSYFEKQQKRRLISSYFSVVLSIALVLFLLGLLGIVLLNAKKVSDHFKEQVVVTIYLKENAKDIEVKQLEKSLAMSDYVKSTEYVSKEQAAEFMKA
;
A
#
# COMPACT_ATOMS: atom_id res chain seq x y z
N MET A 1 -3.86 -29.04 -56.53
CA MET A 1 -3.82 -27.58 -56.27
C MET A 1 -4.59 -27.16 -55.01
N SER A 2 -5.63 -27.90 -54.57
CA SER A 2 -6.50 -27.52 -53.43
C SER A 2 -5.88 -27.67 -52.03
N SER A 3 -5.03 -28.67 -51.79
CA SER A 3 -4.52 -28.98 -50.45
C SER A 3 -3.54 -27.94 -49.87
N TYR A 4 -2.82 -27.21 -50.71
CA TYR A 4 -1.89 -26.14 -50.27
C TYR A 4 -2.66 -24.91 -49.77
N PHE A 5 -3.78 -24.56 -50.41
CA PHE A 5 -4.64 -23.44 -50.01
C PHE A 5 -5.33 -23.72 -48.66
N GLU A 6 -5.84 -24.93 -48.43
CA GLU A 6 -6.43 -25.32 -47.14
C GLU A 6 -5.42 -25.25 -45.98
N LYS A 7 -4.17 -25.67 -46.21
CA LYS A 7 -3.13 -25.68 -45.18
C LYS A 7 -2.70 -24.25 -44.80
N GLN A 8 -2.65 -23.33 -45.77
CA GLN A 8 -2.38 -21.91 -45.51
C GLN A 8 -3.56 -21.21 -44.82
N GLN A 9 -4.81 -21.53 -45.20
CA GLN A 9 -6.00 -21.03 -44.51
C GLN A 9 -6.05 -21.49 -43.05
N LYS A 10 -5.81 -22.78 -42.77
CA LYS A 10 -5.75 -23.31 -41.39
C LYS A 10 -4.70 -22.60 -40.52
N ARG A 11 -3.50 -22.34 -41.06
CA ARG A 11 -2.45 -21.62 -40.32
C ARG A 11 -2.82 -20.17 -40.01
N ARG A 12 -3.42 -19.45 -40.97
CA ARG A 12 -3.93 -18.09 -40.75
C ARG A 12 -5.02 -18.05 -39.69
N LEU A 13 -5.96 -18.99 -39.75
CA LEU A 13 -7.06 -19.08 -38.78
C LEU A 13 -6.53 -19.34 -37.36
N ILE A 14 -5.64 -20.33 -37.18
CA ILE A 14 -5.05 -20.63 -35.86
C ILE A 14 -4.28 -19.43 -35.29
N SER A 15 -3.48 -18.74 -36.13
CA SER A 15 -2.78 -17.52 -35.72
C SER A 15 -3.74 -16.41 -35.29
N SER A 16 -4.88 -16.27 -35.98
CA SER A 16 -5.91 -15.29 -35.63
C SER A 16 -6.59 -15.63 -34.31
N TYR A 17 -7.01 -16.88 -34.11
CA TYR A 17 -7.64 -17.31 -32.86
C TYR A 17 -6.67 -17.19 -31.68
N PHE A 18 -5.39 -17.54 -31.87
CA PHE A 18 -4.37 -17.37 -30.83
C PHE A 18 -4.21 -15.89 -30.43
N SER A 19 -4.14 -14.99 -31.41
CA SER A 19 -4.05 -13.54 -31.15
C SER A 19 -5.28 -13.01 -30.40
N VAL A 20 -6.48 -13.49 -30.74
CA VAL A 20 -7.72 -13.09 -30.06
C VAL A 20 -7.73 -13.58 -28.60
N VAL A 21 -7.36 -14.84 -28.36
CA VAL A 21 -7.27 -15.40 -27.01
C VAL A 21 -6.23 -14.67 -26.18
N LEU A 22 -5.06 -14.37 -26.75
CA LEU A 22 -4.01 -13.61 -26.07
C LEU A 22 -4.50 -12.20 -25.70
N SER A 23 -5.22 -11.53 -26.60
CA SER A 23 -5.80 -10.21 -26.33
C SER A 23 -6.79 -10.25 -25.17
N ILE A 24 -7.70 -11.23 -25.14
CA ILE A 24 -8.70 -11.37 -24.06
C ILE A 24 -8.00 -11.71 -22.75
N ALA A 25 -6.99 -12.60 -22.76
CA ALA A 25 -6.22 -12.95 -21.58
C ALA A 25 -5.51 -11.74 -20.97
N LEU A 26 -4.92 -10.87 -21.81
CA LEU A 26 -4.28 -9.63 -21.34
C LEU A 26 -5.29 -8.66 -20.72
N VAL A 27 -6.48 -8.50 -21.32
CA VAL A 27 -7.54 -7.66 -20.76
C VAL A 27 -8.03 -8.22 -19.41
N LEU A 28 -8.32 -9.52 -19.34
CA LEU A 28 -8.76 -10.18 -18.10
C LEU A 28 -7.67 -10.15 -17.03
N PHE A 29 -6.40 -10.28 -17.42
CA PHE A 29 -5.26 -10.14 -16.51
C PHE A 29 -5.21 -8.73 -15.91
N LEU A 30 -5.36 -7.70 -16.73
CA LEU A 30 -5.38 -6.31 -16.26
C LEU A 30 -6.56 -6.06 -15.30
N LEU A 31 -7.75 -6.57 -15.64
CA LEU A 31 -8.93 -6.48 -14.78
C LEU A 31 -8.74 -7.26 -13.47
N GLY A 32 -8.10 -8.42 -13.52
CA GLY A 32 -7.77 -9.22 -12.34
C GLY A 32 -6.80 -8.48 -11.40
N LEU A 33 -5.76 -7.86 -11.95
CA LEU A 33 -4.84 -7.01 -11.18
C LEU A 33 -5.57 -5.84 -10.52
N LEU A 34 -6.43 -5.14 -11.28
CA LEU A 34 -7.26 -4.06 -10.74
C LEU A 34 -8.18 -4.56 -9.63
N GLY A 35 -8.80 -5.74 -9.79
CA GLY A 35 -9.63 -6.37 -8.77
C GLY A 35 -8.84 -6.65 -7.48
N ILE A 36 -7.64 -7.21 -7.59
CA ILE A 36 -6.77 -7.49 -6.43
C ILE A 36 -6.38 -6.17 -5.73
N VAL A 37 -6.01 -5.14 -6.50
CA VAL A 37 -5.65 -3.83 -5.96
C VAL A 37 -6.83 -3.21 -5.22
N LEU A 38 -8.04 -3.23 -5.78
CA LEU A 38 -9.22 -2.69 -5.12
C LEU A 38 -9.58 -3.45 -3.84
N LEU A 39 -9.54 -4.78 -3.86
CA LEU A 39 -9.80 -5.61 -2.69
C LEU A 39 -8.76 -5.41 -1.57
N ASN A 40 -7.50 -5.16 -1.94
CA ASN A 40 -6.41 -4.95 -0.98
C ASN A 40 -6.09 -3.47 -0.72
N ALA A 41 -6.77 -2.53 -1.39
CA ALA A 41 -6.46 -1.10 -1.32
C ALA A 41 -6.53 -0.57 0.11
N LYS A 42 -7.50 -1.06 0.89
CA LYS A 42 -7.62 -0.72 2.31
C LYS A 42 -6.41 -1.20 3.12
N LYS A 43 -5.96 -2.43 2.92
CA LYS A 43 -4.79 -2.99 3.61
C LYS A 43 -3.51 -2.24 3.27
N VAL A 44 -3.35 -1.88 2.00
CA VAL A 44 -2.22 -1.06 1.53
C VAL A 44 -2.30 0.34 2.17
N SER A 45 -3.45 0.99 2.10
CA SER A 45 -3.67 2.33 2.69
C SER A 45 -3.43 2.34 4.21
N ASP A 46 -3.97 1.36 4.93
CA ASP A 46 -3.81 1.24 6.38
C ASP A 46 -2.34 0.97 6.71
N HIS A 47 -1.64 0.10 5.97
CA HIS A 47 -0.20 -0.15 6.20
C HIS A 47 0.66 1.11 6.01
N PHE A 48 0.40 1.91 4.97
CA PHE A 48 1.11 3.17 4.75
C PHE A 48 0.81 4.21 5.84
N LYS A 49 -0.46 4.31 6.28
CA LYS A 49 -0.84 5.26 7.36
C LYS A 49 -0.19 4.90 8.68
N GLU A 50 -0.05 3.62 8.97
CA GLU A 50 0.56 3.14 10.22
C GLU A 50 2.08 3.39 10.31
N GLN A 51 2.76 3.68 9.20
CA GLN A 51 4.18 4.01 9.18
C GLN A 51 4.46 5.51 9.40
N VAL A 52 3.43 6.35 9.52
CA VAL A 52 3.62 7.79 9.75
C VAL A 52 3.92 8.04 11.23
N VAL A 53 5.19 8.28 11.54
CA VAL A 53 5.63 8.69 12.88
C VAL A 53 5.63 10.21 12.96
N VAL A 54 4.90 10.78 13.92
CA VAL A 54 4.90 12.22 14.22
C VAL A 54 5.58 12.44 15.57
N THR A 55 6.65 13.22 15.58
CA THR A 55 7.37 13.59 16.80
C THR A 55 6.93 14.96 17.30
N ILE A 56 6.52 15.03 18.57
CA ILE A 56 6.11 16.28 19.22
C ILE A 56 7.18 16.66 20.23
N TYR A 57 7.80 17.83 20.04
CA TYR A 57 8.76 18.37 20.98
C TYR A 57 8.06 19.18 22.06
N LEU A 58 8.31 18.81 23.31
CA LEU A 58 7.77 19.49 24.48
C LEU A 58 8.72 20.59 24.93
N LYS A 59 8.17 21.67 25.49
CA LYS A 59 8.97 22.73 26.11
C LYS A 59 9.66 22.19 27.36
N GLU A 60 10.87 22.68 27.62
CA GLU A 60 11.71 22.27 28.74
C GLU A 60 11.08 22.47 30.12
N ASN A 61 10.19 23.45 30.24
CA ASN A 61 9.45 23.80 31.45
C ASN A 61 8.00 23.32 31.46
N ALA A 62 7.62 22.39 30.57
CA ALA A 62 6.29 21.81 30.56
C ALA A 62 6.05 21.04 31.88
N LYS A 63 4.89 21.24 32.49
CA LYS A 63 4.54 20.50 33.71
C LYS A 63 4.19 19.07 33.34
N ASP A 64 4.61 18.10 34.17
CA ASP A 64 4.31 16.68 33.95
C ASP A 64 2.81 16.38 33.79
N ILE A 65 1.97 17.16 34.48
CA ILE A 65 0.51 17.05 34.39
C ILE A 65 0.00 17.43 33.00
N GLU A 66 0.55 18.48 32.40
CA GLU A 66 0.18 18.96 31.06
C GLU A 66 0.65 17.97 29.99
N VAL A 67 1.86 17.41 30.17
CA VAL A 67 2.40 16.36 29.30
C VAL A 67 1.52 15.11 29.31
N LYS A 68 1.15 14.62 30.51
CA LYS A 68 0.25 13.47 30.65
C LYS A 68 -1.14 13.74 30.09
N GLN A 69 -1.65 14.96 30.22
CA GLN A 69 -2.93 15.34 29.64
C GLN A 69 -2.89 15.33 28.11
N LEU A 70 -1.81 15.85 27.52
CA LEU A 70 -1.58 15.81 26.08
C LEU A 70 -1.46 14.37 25.56
N GLU A 71 -0.63 13.55 26.22
CA GLU A 71 -0.45 12.13 25.90
C GLU A 71 -1.80 11.40 25.92
N LYS A 72 -2.59 11.57 26.99
CA LYS A 72 -3.91 10.94 27.11
C LYS A 72 -4.89 11.44 26.06
N SER A 73 -4.89 12.74 25.75
CA SER A 73 -5.74 13.31 24.71
C SER A 73 -5.42 12.74 23.32
N LEU A 74 -4.13 12.51 23.03
CA LEU A 74 -3.69 11.91 21.77
C LEU A 74 -4.02 10.41 21.74
N ALA A 75 -3.79 9.69 22.83
CA ALA A 75 -4.09 8.27 22.94
C ALA A 75 -5.59 7.95 22.81
N MET A 76 -6.48 8.87 23.18
CA MET A 76 -7.93 8.73 23.05
C MET A 76 -8.47 9.14 21.67
N SER A 77 -7.62 9.60 20.76
CA SER A 77 -8.08 10.09 19.46
C SER A 77 -8.10 8.98 18.41
N ASP A 78 -9.16 8.93 17.60
CA ASP A 78 -9.38 7.86 16.61
C ASP A 78 -8.33 7.82 15.47
N TYR A 79 -7.55 8.88 15.32
CA TYR A 79 -6.50 9.01 14.31
C TYR A 79 -5.10 8.66 14.81
N VAL A 80 -4.94 8.33 16.10
CA VAL A 80 -3.66 7.95 16.70
C VAL A 80 -3.68 6.47 17.04
N LYS A 81 -2.75 5.71 16.44
CA LYS A 81 -2.60 4.27 16.71
C LYS A 81 -1.87 3.99 18.02
N SER A 82 -0.85 4.79 18.34
CA SER A 82 -0.03 4.63 19.53
C SER A 82 0.63 5.96 19.89
N THR A 83 0.84 6.17 21.19
CA THR A 83 1.57 7.31 21.75
C THR A 83 2.69 6.78 22.63
N GLU A 84 3.89 7.31 22.46
CA GLU A 84 5.04 6.98 23.29
C GLU A 84 5.68 8.27 23.80
N TYR A 85 5.85 8.37 25.12
CA TYR A 85 6.59 9.45 25.73
C TYR A 85 8.08 9.08 25.80
N VAL A 86 8.91 9.93 25.20
CA VAL A 86 10.37 9.77 25.19
C VAL A 86 10.98 10.86 26.07
N SER A 87 11.78 10.46 27.07
CA SER A 87 12.47 11.43 27.95
C SER A 87 13.61 12.15 27.21
N LYS A 88 14.11 13.25 27.78
CA LYS A 88 15.25 13.99 27.19
C LYS A 88 16.49 13.11 27.04
N GLU A 89 16.72 12.23 28.01
CA GLU A 89 17.85 11.30 28.05
C GLU A 89 17.73 10.25 26.94
N GLN A 90 16.53 9.66 26.79
CA GLN A 90 16.25 8.68 25.74
C GLN A 90 16.34 9.31 24.34
N ALA A 91 15.79 10.52 24.16
CA ALA A 91 15.90 11.26 22.91
C ALA A 91 17.37 11.56 22.55
N ALA A 92 18.20 11.88 23.54
CA ALA A 92 19.62 12.08 23.34
C ALA A 92 20.37 10.79 22.95
N GLU A 93 19.92 9.61 23.39
CA GLU A 93 20.46 8.33 22.91
C GLU A 93 20.08 8.05 21.46
N PHE A 94 18.82 8.29 21.06
CA PHE A 94 18.37 8.13 19.68
C PHE A 94 19.13 9.02 18.67
N MET A 95 19.54 10.23 19.09
CA MET A 95 20.28 11.16 18.22
C MET A 95 21.80 10.90 18.16
N LYS A 96 22.33 9.99 18.99
CA LYS A 96 23.76 9.64 19.01
C LYS A 96 24.12 8.49 18.05
N ALA A 97 23.11 7.78 17.52
CA ALA A 97 23.27 6.72 16.51
C ALA A 97 23.28 7.31 15.09
#